data_AF-A0A645DM57-F1
#
_entry.id   AF-A0A645DM57-F1
#
_cell.length_a   1.000
_cell.length_b   1.000
_cell.length_c   1.000
_cell.angle_alpha   90.00
_cell.angle_beta   90.00
_cell.angle_gamma   90.00
#
_symmetry.space_group_name_H-M   'P 1'
#
loop_
_entity.id
_entity.type
_entity.pdbx_description
1 polymer ?
#
loop_
_entity_poly.entity_id
_entity_poly.type
_entity_poly.pdbx_seq_one_letter_code
_entity_poly.pdbx_strand_id
1 'polypeptide(L)'
;MNIFTDGGREFGKYPFSIYGEGVLKFFTYIIPLALFQYYPFLYLIGKSDKIVYMFLPILGFVFMVPCYAFFKFGIKKYKSTGS
;
A
#
# COMPACT_ATOMS: atom_id res chain seq x y z
N MET A 1 -1.33 -10.68 -18.82
CA MET A 1 -1.18 -10.01 -17.50
C MET A 1 -2.06 -8.78 -17.52
N ASN A 2 -3.00 -8.65 -16.58
CA ASN A 2 -3.88 -7.48 -16.54
C ASN A 2 -3.25 -6.43 -15.63
N ILE A 3 -2.80 -5.31 -16.20
CA ILE A 3 -2.01 -4.32 -15.46
C ILE A 3 -2.77 -3.71 -14.27
N PHE A 4 -4.11 -3.67 -14.34
CA PHE A 4 -4.94 -3.13 -13.28
C PHE A 4 -5.10 -4.09 -12.09
N THR A 5 -5.06 -5.39 -12.34
CA THR A 5 -5.21 -6.41 -11.28
C THR A 5 -3.86 -6.86 -10.74
N ASP A 6 -2.88 -7.04 -11.63
CA ASP A 6 -1.56 -7.60 -11.31
C ASP A 6 -0.49 -6.53 -11.07
N GLY A 7 -0.74 -5.29 -11.48
CA GLY A 7 0.27 -4.22 -11.46
C GLY A 7 0.86 -3.98 -10.07
N GLY A 8 0.04 -4.00 -9.02
CA GLY A 8 0.54 -3.86 -7.64
C GLY A 8 1.44 -5.02 -7.20
N ARG A 9 1.13 -6.25 -7.64
CA ARG A 9 1.93 -7.44 -7.33
C ARG A 9 3.27 -7.40 -8.06
N GLU A 10 3.28 -6.98 -9.33
CA GLU A 10 4.50 -6.79 -10.10
C GLU A 10 5.36 -5.66 -9.52
N PHE A 11 4.74 -4.55 -9.13
CA PHE A 11 5.42 -3.40 -8.55
C PHE A 11 6.04 -3.69 -7.18
N GLY A 12 5.43 -4.59 -6.39
CA GLY A 12 5.96 -5.04 -5.09
C GLY A 12 7.12 -6.04 -5.17
N LYS A 13 7.52 -6.51 -6.37
CA LYS A 13 8.63 -7.48 -6.53
C LYS A 13 9.99 -6.91 -6.15
N TYR A 14 10.17 -5.60 -6.31
CA TYR A 14 11.39 -4.90 -5.97
C TYR A 14 11.15 -3.97 -4.78
N PRO A 15 12.13 -3.76 -3.89
CA PRO A 15 12.00 -2.79 -2.80
C PRO A 15 11.70 -1.41 -3.36
N PHE A 16 10.70 -0.72 -2.81
CA PHE A 16 10.24 0.57 -3.35
C PHE A 16 11.34 1.65 -3.41
N SER A 17 12.41 1.52 -2.64
CA SER A 17 13.59 2.39 -2.71
C SER A 17 14.27 2.42 -4.09
N ILE A 18 14.12 1.36 -4.91
CA ILE A 18 14.72 1.30 -6.25
C ILE A 18 14.08 2.32 -7.22
N TYR A 19 12.82 2.68 -6.99
CA TYR A 19 12.09 3.63 -7.83
C TYR A 19 12.33 5.10 -7.45
N GLY A 20 13.22 5.36 -6.49
CA GLY A 20 13.57 6.69 -6.00
C GLY A 20 12.81 7.13 -4.74
N GLU A 21 13.35 8.15 -4.09
CA GLU A 21 12.87 8.60 -2.78
C GLU A 21 11.45 9.16 -2.82
N GLY A 22 11.06 9.86 -3.90
CA GLY A 22 9.71 10.38 -4.07
C GLY A 22 8.65 9.28 -4.11
N VAL A 23 8.94 8.21 -4.86
CA VAL A 23 8.07 7.02 -4.95
C VAL A 23 7.97 6.34 -3.60
N LEU A 24 9.10 6.13 -2.92
CA LEU A 24 9.11 5.54 -1.57
C LEU A 24 8.26 6.36 -0.59
N LYS A 25 8.40 7.69 -0.57
CA LYS A 25 7.63 8.58 0.31
C LYS A 25 6.14 8.53 -0.01
N PHE A 26 5.77 8.57 -1.30
CA PHE A 26 4.37 8.45 -1.72
C PHE A 26 3.73 7.15 -1.24
N PHE A 27 4.41 6.02 -1.44
CA PHE A 27 3.91 4.71 -0.98
C PHE A 27 4.07 4.47 0.52
N THR A 28 4.79 5.34 1.25
CA THR A 28 4.86 5.28 2.72
C THR A 28 3.74 6.10 3.36
N TYR A 29 3.51 7.31 2.87
CA TYR A 29 2.63 8.28 3.54
C TYR A 29 1.23 8.41 2.91
N ILE A 30 1.06 8.06 1.63
CA ILE A 30 -0.21 8.26 0.91
C ILE A 30 -0.98 6.94 0.71
N ILE A 31 -0.35 5.88 0.18
CA ILE A 31 -1.00 4.57 -0.09
C ILE A 31 -0.57 3.45 0.90
N PRO A 32 0.17 3.77 1.96
CA PRO A 32 0.99 2.86 2.79
C PRO A 32 1.54 1.51 2.26
N LEU A 33 1.70 1.27 0.95
CA LEU A 33 2.26 -0.01 0.46
C LEU A 33 3.67 -0.31 0.96
N ALA A 34 4.50 0.73 1.15
CA ALA A 34 5.87 0.55 1.63
C ALA A 34 5.93 0.01 3.06
N LEU A 35 4.89 0.24 3.88
CA LEU A 35 4.79 -0.28 5.25
C LEU A 35 4.64 -1.80 5.27
N PHE A 36 4.05 -2.40 4.23
CA PHE A 36 3.88 -3.85 4.12
C PHE A 36 5.11 -4.55 3.54
N GLN A 37 5.77 -3.91 2.57
CA GLN A 37 6.82 -4.55 1.79
C GLN A 37 8.22 -4.07 2.21
N TYR A 38 8.50 -2.78 2.11
CA TYR A 38 9.86 -2.25 2.21
C TYR A 38 10.41 -2.29 3.64
N TYR A 39 9.67 -1.80 4.63
CA TYR A 39 10.20 -1.70 5.99
C TYR A 39 10.38 -3.05 6.70
N PRO A 40 9.41 -4.00 6.66
CA PRO A 40 9.64 -5.34 7.19
C PRO A 40 10.80 -6.04 6.48
N PHE A 41 10.93 -5.84 5.16
CA PHE A 41 12.04 -6.38 4.39
C PHE A 41 13.40 -5.86 4.87
N LEU A 42 13.54 -4.57 5.20
CA LEU A 42 14.78 -4.02 5.76
C LEU A 42 15.20 -4.72 7.06
N TYR A 43 14.23 -5.06 7.92
CA TYR A 43 14.49 -5.80 9.14
C TYR A 43 14.91 -7.25 8.84
N LEU A 44 14.20 -7.93 7.94
CA LEU A 44 14.45 -9.33 7.60
C LEU A 44 15.84 -9.56 6.99
N ILE A 45 16.34 -8.61 6.19
CA ILE A 45 17.67 -8.72 5.55
C ILE A 45 18.81 -8.17 6.43
N GLY A 46 18.52 -7.78 7.68
CA GLY A 46 19.53 -7.22 8.59
C GLY A 46 20.03 -5.82 8.20
N LYS A 47 19.29 -5.08 7.37
CA LYS A 47 19.61 -3.68 7.04
C LYS A 47 19.08 -2.70 8.10
N SER A 48 18.27 -3.16 9.04
CA SER A 48 17.86 -2.40 10.21
C SER A 48 17.59 -3.30 11.41
N ASP A 49 18.13 -2.94 12.58
CA ASP A 49 17.89 -3.66 13.83
C ASP A 49 16.60 -3.20 14.56
N LYS A 50 15.83 -2.31 13.93
CA LYS A 50 14.62 -1.73 14.53
C LYS A 50 13.46 -2.71 14.41
N ILE A 51 13.12 -3.39 15.50
CA ILE A 51 11.98 -4.30 15.57
C ILE A 51 10.64 -3.64 15.20
N VAL A 52 10.53 -2.31 15.39
CA VAL A 52 9.36 -1.52 14.98
C VAL A 52 9.02 -1.70 13.51
N TYR A 53 10.02 -1.90 12.63
CA TYR A 53 9.79 -2.08 11.20
C TYR A 53 9.00 -3.35 10.86
N MET A 54 9.06 -4.38 11.69
CA MET A 54 8.24 -5.58 11.54
C MET A 54 6.74 -5.30 11.78
N PHE A 55 6.42 -4.30 12.62
CA PHE A 55 5.05 -3.97 13.02
C PHE A 55 4.45 -2.82 12.20
N LEU A 56 5.21 -2.15 11.35
CA LEU A 56 4.71 -1.11 10.45
C LEU A 56 3.54 -1.53 9.54
N PRO A 57 3.39 -2.79 9.09
CA PRO A 57 2.20 -3.23 8.34
C PRO A 57 0.88 -2.91 9.06
N ILE A 58 0.88 -2.87 10.40
CA ILE A 58 -0.31 -2.57 11.20
C ILE A 58 -0.83 -1.15 10.93
N LEU A 59 0.07 -0.18 10.74
CA LEU A 59 -0.31 1.20 10.40
C LEU A 59 -1.00 1.28 9.04
N GLY A 60 -0.73 0.33 8.14
CA GLY A 60 -1.42 0.22 6.86
C GLY A 60 -2.93 0.00 6.98
N PHE A 61 -3.41 -0.60 8.07
CA PHE A 61 -4.84 -0.78 8.31
C PHE A 61 -5.60 0.55 8.47
N VAL A 62 -4.92 1.62 8.89
CA VAL A 62 -5.53 2.95 8.98
C VAL A 62 -6.03 3.42 7.60
N PHE A 63 -5.37 2.99 6.52
CA PHE A 63 -5.77 3.29 5.15
C PHE A 63 -7.08 2.60 4.73
N MET A 64 -7.53 1.55 5.42
CA MET A 64 -8.85 0.97 5.16
C MET A 64 -9.98 1.96 5.46
N VAL A 65 -9.81 2.88 6.41
CA VAL A 65 -10.83 3.86 6.79
C VAL A 65 -11.23 4.76 5.61
N PRO A 66 -10.31 5.50 4.96
CA PRO A 66 -10.66 6.32 3.80
C PRO A 66 -11.12 5.48 2.61
N CYS A 67 -10.54 4.30 2.37
CA CYS A 67 -10.99 3.40 1.30
C CYS A 67 -12.45 2.96 1.48
N TYR A 68 -12.82 2.55 2.70
CA TYR A 68 -14.19 2.16 3.02
C TYR A 68 -15.15 3.33 2.91
N ALA A 69 -14.76 4.51 3.40
CA ALA A 69 -15.56 5.73 3.26
C ALA A 69 -15.81 6.09 1.78
N PHE A 70 -14.76 6.03 0.94
CA PHE A 70 -14.85 6.27 -0.49
C PHE A 70 -15.74 5.24 -1.19
N PHE A 71 -15.59 3.96 -0.85
CA PHE A 71 -16.43 2.88 -1.39
C PHE A 71 -17.92 3.10 -1.05
N LYS A 72 -18.21 3.41 0.22
CA LYS A 72 -19.58 3.72 0.67
C LYS A 72 -20.15 4.94 -0.04
N PHE A 73 -19.34 5.96 -0.29
CA PHE A 73 -19.74 7.12 -1.09
C PHE A 73 -20.04 6.76 -2.54
N GLY A 74 -19.22 5.92 -3.16
CA GLY A 74 -19.44 5.40 -4.51
C GLY A 74 -20.75 4.64 -4.63
N ILE A 75 -21.02 3.72 -3.69
CA ILE A 75 -22.29 2.96 -3.64
C ILE A 75 -23.50 3.89 -3.56
N LYS A 76 -23.46 4.94 -2.74
CA LYS A 76 -24.58 5.91 -2.62
C LYS A 76 -24.91 6.60 -3.94
N LYS A 77 -23.91 6.82 -4.80
CA LYS A 77 -24.06 7.47 -6.10
C LYS A 77 -24.30 6.49 -7.24
N TYR A 78 -24.04 5.20 -7.00
CA TYR A 78 -24.26 4.15 -7.96
C TYR A 78 -25.77 3.94 -8.15
N LYS A 79 -26.32 4.50 -9.22
CA LYS A 79 -27.64 4.12 -9.71
C LYS A 79 -27.45 2.91 -10.61
N SER A 80 -28.09 1.80 -10.25
CA SER A 80 -28.19 0.62 -11.12
C SER A 80 -28.75 1.03 -12.48
N THR A 81 -28.33 0.37 -13.55
CA THR A 81 -28.81 0.55 -14.94
C THR A 81 -30.28 0.08 -15.13
N GLY A 82 -31.08 0.06 -14.06
CA GLY A 82 -32.48 -0.35 -14.06
C GLY A 82 -33.40 0.77 -13.61
N SER A 83 -33.64 1.73 -14.50
CA SER A 83 -34.97 2.34 -14.74
C SER A 83 -35.00 2.90 -16.15
#